data_AF-G0UUA5-F1
#
_entry.id   AF-G0UUA5-F1
#
_cell.length_a   1.000
_cell.length_b   1.000
_cell.length_c   1.000
_cell.angle_alpha   90.00
_cell.angle_beta   90.00
_cell.angle_gamma   90.00
#
_symmetry.space_group_name_H-M   'P 1'
#
loop_
_entity.id
_entity.type
_entity.pdbx_description
1 polymer ?
#
loop_
_entity_poly.entity_id
_entity_poly.type
_entity_poly.pdbx_seq_one_letter_code
_entity_poly.pdbx_strand_id
1 'polypeptide(L)'
;MANLEQRQLAKAPRRPKRGTKAKNPKEAERALRRQEKKRERTKRIRDLSKKLREEINKEEQRARESRKANIKRKSENEKKSMVVQKIKNDKAIRKLSPKHRRKARIYMLHEL
;
A
#
# COMPACT_ATOMS: atom_id res chain seq x y z
N MET A 1 3.62 -62.55 61.13
CA MET A 1 4.46 -61.34 61.13
C MET A 1 4.50 -60.82 59.69
N ALA A 2 3.81 -59.70 59.43
CA ALA A 2 3.56 -59.18 58.09
C ALA A 2 4.81 -58.47 57.54
N ASN A 3 5.23 -58.84 56.32
CA ASN A 3 6.33 -58.18 55.61
C ASN A 3 5.83 -56.86 55.01
N LEU A 4 6.22 -55.75 55.60
CA LEU A 4 5.98 -54.40 55.10
C LEU A 4 6.80 -54.17 53.83
N GLU A 5 6.16 -54.21 52.66
CA GLU A 5 6.78 -53.82 51.40
C GLU A 5 7.10 -52.32 51.41
N GLN A 6 8.38 -51.98 51.46
CA GLN A 6 8.85 -50.61 51.31
C GLN A 6 8.61 -50.12 49.87
N ARG A 7 7.56 -49.31 49.68
CA ARG A 7 7.34 -48.57 48.44
C ARG A 7 8.48 -47.57 48.21
N GLN A 8 9.24 -47.75 47.13
CA GLN A 8 10.26 -46.79 46.71
C GLN A 8 9.61 -45.49 46.25
N LEU A 9 9.96 -44.37 46.89
CA LEU A 9 9.50 -43.04 46.50
C LEU A 9 10.14 -42.59 45.18
N ALA A 10 9.38 -41.88 44.35
CA ALA A 10 9.84 -41.38 43.06
C ALA A 10 11.00 -40.37 43.20
N LYS A 11 12.01 -40.50 42.34
CA LYS A 11 13.21 -39.62 42.31
C LYS A 11 12.81 -38.16 42.08
N ALA A 12 13.34 -37.26 42.92
CA ALA A 12 13.10 -35.83 42.79
C ALA A 12 13.54 -35.30 41.41
N PRO A 13 12.77 -34.38 40.79
CA PRO A 13 13.10 -33.84 39.47
C PRO A 13 14.41 -33.04 39.52
N ARG A 14 15.30 -33.27 38.55
CA ARG A 14 16.58 -32.55 38.42
C ARG A 14 16.31 -31.06 38.22
N ARG A 15 16.81 -30.21 39.13
CA ARG A 15 16.82 -28.76 38.93
C ARG A 15 17.73 -28.42 37.74
N PRO A 16 17.29 -27.56 36.79
CA PRO A 16 18.14 -27.14 35.70
C PRO A 16 19.33 -26.35 36.26
N LYS A 17 20.55 -26.84 36.04
CA LYS A 17 21.77 -26.07 36.28
C LYS A 17 21.78 -24.90 35.30
N ARG A 18 21.32 -23.72 35.74
CA ARG A 18 21.54 -22.48 34.99
C ARG A 18 23.04 -22.26 34.96
N GLY A 19 23.66 -22.53 33.81
CA GLY A 19 25.09 -22.29 33.62
C GLY A 19 25.36 -20.80 33.80
N THR A 20 25.85 -20.41 34.98
CA THR A 20 26.42 -19.10 35.21
C THR A 20 27.80 -19.06 34.55
N LYS A 21 27.83 -19.16 33.22
CA LYS A 21 28.99 -18.66 32.48
C LYS A 21 28.94 -17.16 32.63
N ALA A 22 29.66 -16.63 33.62
CA ALA A 22 30.02 -15.23 33.66
C ALA A 22 30.72 -14.95 32.32
N LYS A 23 29.98 -14.38 31.36
CA LYS A 23 30.57 -13.94 30.09
C LYS A 23 31.61 -12.90 30.47
N ASN A 24 32.82 -13.07 29.98
CA ASN A 24 33.86 -12.06 30.15
C ASN A 24 33.27 -10.68 29.81
N PRO A 25 33.39 -9.65 30.67
CA PRO A 25 32.72 -8.37 30.46
C PRO A 25 33.09 -7.74 29.11
N LYS A 26 34.34 -7.95 28.66
CA LYS A 26 34.82 -7.56 27.33
C LYS A 26 34.11 -8.28 26.17
N GLU A 27 33.71 -9.55 26.33
CA GLU A 27 32.94 -10.29 25.34
C GLU A 27 31.48 -9.85 25.32
N ALA A 28 30.90 -9.55 26.49
CA ALA A 28 29.55 -9.01 26.60
C ALA A 28 29.44 -7.64 25.92
N GLU A 29 30.41 -6.75 26.13
CA GLU A 29 30.49 -5.44 25.48
C GLU A 29 30.61 -5.57 23.94
N ARG A 30 31.49 -6.45 23.46
CA ARG A 30 31.62 -6.73 22.02
C ARG A 30 30.33 -7.28 21.41
N ALA A 31 29.61 -8.13 22.12
CA ALA A 31 28.32 -8.67 21.68
C ALA A 31 27.24 -7.58 21.59
N LEU A 32 27.19 -6.69 22.58
CA LEU A 32 26.26 -5.56 22.62
C LEU A 32 26.52 -4.60 21.45
N ARG A 33 27.78 -4.21 21.22
CA ARG A 33 28.16 -3.36 20.07
C ARG A 33 27.80 -3.98 18.72
N ARG A 34 27.94 -5.30 18.57
CA ARG A 34 27.51 -6.01 17.36
C ARG A 34 25.99 -5.98 17.20
N GLN A 35 25.24 -6.10 18.30
CA GLN A 35 23.79 -6.03 18.28
C GLN A 35 23.29 -4.64 17.91
N GLU A 36 23.90 -3.58 18.45
CA GLU A 36 23.58 -2.19 18.11
C GLU A 36 23.84 -1.91 16.63
N LYS A 37 25.01 -2.28 16.10
CA LYS A 37 25.30 -2.16 14.66
C LYS A 37 24.27 -2.87 13.78
N LYS A 38 23.81 -4.06 14.19
CA LYS A 38 22.76 -4.79 13.47
C LYS A 38 21.43 -4.03 13.52
N ARG A 39 21.04 -3.49 14.68
CA ARG A 39 19.82 -2.68 14.85
C ARG A 39 19.86 -1.40 14.00
N GLU A 40 21.00 -0.72 13.97
CA GLU A 40 21.17 0.47 13.13
C GLU A 40 21.07 0.12 11.65
N ARG A 41 21.72 -0.97 11.22
CA ARG A 41 21.67 -1.41 9.83
C ARG A 41 20.24 -1.75 9.40
N THR A 42 19.48 -2.47 10.22
CA THR A 42 18.08 -2.79 9.91
C THR A 42 17.19 -1.55 9.91
N LYS A 43 17.43 -0.59 10.82
CA LYS A 43 16.74 0.71 10.81
C LYS A 43 17.01 1.47 9.51
N ARG A 44 18.27 1.59 9.09
CA ARG A 44 18.65 2.25 7.82
C ARG A 44 18.00 1.60 6.61
N ILE A 45 17.97 0.26 6.54
CA ILE A 45 17.32 -0.47 5.44
C ILE A 45 15.82 -0.16 5.41
N ARG A 46 15.15 -0.15 6.57
CA ARG A 46 13.72 0.19 6.66
C ARG A 46 13.45 1.63 6.22
N ASP A 47 14.28 2.57 6.67
CA ASP A 47 14.14 3.99 6.31
C ASP A 47 14.34 4.20 4.81
N LEU A 48 15.34 3.55 4.20
CA LEU A 48 15.57 3.59 2.75
C LEU A 48 14.41 2.96 1.98
N SER A 49 13.91 1.82 2.42
CA SER A 49 12.76 1.17 1.78
C SER A 49 11.50 2.04 1.86
N LYS A 50 11.28 2.72 2.99
CA LYS A 50 10.16 3.65 3.16
C LYS A 50 10.28 4.83 2.19
N LYS A 51 11.47 5.44 2.09
CA LYS A 51 11.73 6.54 1.14
C LYS A 51 11.46 6.13 -0.30
N LEU A 52 11.97 4.98 -0.74
CA LEU A 52 11.76 4.49 -2.10
C LEU A 52 10.26 4.26 -2.40
N ARG A 53 9.52 3.67 -1.46
CA ARG A 53 8.06 3.50 -1.62
C ARG A 53 7.33 4.82 -1.71
N GLU A 54 7.70 5.80 -0.88
CA GLU A 54 7.10 7.14 -0.93
C GLU A 54 7.41 7.87 -2.23
N GLU A 55 8.62 7.75 -2.76
CA GLU A 55 9.03 8.33 -4.04
C GLU A 55 8.24 7.72 -5.21
N ILE A 56 8.14 6.40 -5.26
CA ILE A 56 7.34 5.68 -6.27
C ILE A 56 5.87 6.13 -6.20
N ASN A 57 5.29 6.16 -5.00
CA ASN A 57 3.90 6.58 -4.82
C ASN A 57 3.68 8.04 -5.25
N LYS A 58 4.61 8.94 -4.94
CA LYS A 58 4.53 10.34 -5.36
C LYS A 58 4.61 10.48 -6.88
N GLU A 59 5.49 9.71 -7.53
CA GLU A 59 5.59 9.72 -8.99
C GLU A 59 4.31 9.18 -9.65
N GLU A 60 3.77 8.08 -9.15
CA GLU A 60 2.48 7.55 -9.62
C GLU A 60 1.34 8.56 -9.44
N GLN A 61 1.29 9.24 -8.29
CA GLN A 61 0.27 10.27 -8.03
C GLN A 61 0.41 11.42 -9.02
N ARG A 62 1.62 11.95 -9.25
CA ARG A 62 1.87 13.00 -10.25
C ARG A 62 1.45 12.55 -11.66
N ALA A 63 1.77 11.32 -12.04
CA ALA A 63 1.36 10.77 -13.34
C ALA A 63 -0.16 10.69 -13.48
N ARG A 64 -0.87 10.22 -12.43
CA ARG A 64 -2.34 10.17 -12.40
C ARG A 64 -2.96 11.57 -12.45
N GLU A 65 -2.42 12.52 -11.70
CA GLU A 65 -2.88 13.91 -11.70
C GLU A 65 -2.68 14.58 -13.06
N SER A 66 -1.51 14.38 -13.68
CA SER A 66 -1.22 14.88 -15.03
C SER A 66 -2.20 14.31 -16.07
N ARG A 67 -2.48 12.99 -16.02
CA ARG A 67 -3.49 12.37 -16.89
C ARG A 67 -4.87 12.98 -16.67
N LYS A 68 -5.31 13.16 -15.42
CA LYS A 68 -6.59 13.79 -15.08
C LYS A 68 -6.66 15.24 -15.59
N ALA A 69 -5.61 16.02 -15.40
CA ALA A 69 -5.53 17.40 -15.87
C ALA A 69 -5.62 17.48 -17.40
N ASN A 70 -4.93 16.57 -18.11
CA ASN A 70 -4.99 16.51 -19.57
C ASN A 70 -6.37 16.11 -20.09
N ILE A 71 -7.05 15.16 -19.43
CA ILE A 71 -8.43 14.79 -19.78
C ILE A 71 -9.37 16.00 -19.60
N LYS A 72 -9.27 16.70 -18.46
CA LYS A 72 -10.07 17.91 -18.21
C LYS A 72 -9.83 18.98 -19.28
N ARG A 73 -8.56 19.31 -19.57
CA ARG A 73 -8.21 20.28 -20.62
C ARG A 73 -8.76 19.88 -21.99
N LYS A 74 -8.66 18.61 -22.37
CA LYS A 74 -9.24 18.10 -23.63
C LYS A 74 -10.76 18.30 -23.65
N SER A 75 -11.46 17.89 -22.59
CA SER A 75 -12.92 18.06 -22.53
C SER A 75 -13.37 19.52 -22.55
N GLU A 76 -12.63 20.42 -21.89
CA GLU A 76 -12.92 21.86 -21.92
C GLU A 76 -12.65 22.47 -23.29
N ASN A 77 -11.57 22.05 -23.96
CA ASN A 77 -11.27 22.49 -25.32
C ASN A 77 -12.31 21.98 -26.33
N GLU A 78 -12.78 20.73 -26.18
CA GLU A 78 -13.88 20.19 -26.98
C GLU A 78 -15.16 21.00 -26.76
N LYS A 79 -15.51 21.32 -25.51
CA LYS A 79 -16.66 22.20 -25.18
C LYS A 79 -16.55 23.58 -25.83
N LYS A 80 -15.36 24.20 -25.76
CA LYS A 80 -15.10 25.51 -26.37
C LYS A 80 -15.09 25.47 -27.89
N SER A 81 -14.64 24.37 -28.49
CA SER A 81 -14.60 24.18 -29.94
C SER A 81 -15.97 23.84 -30.54
N MET A 82 -16.96 23.42 -29.75
CA MET A 82 -18.28 23.11 -30.28
C MET A 82 -19.06 24.37 -30.61
N VAL A 83 -19.45 24.50 -31.88
CA VAL A 83 -20.34 25.55 -32.36
C VAL A 83 -21.79 25.14 -32.08
N VAL A 84 -22.47 25.84 -31.18
CA VAL A 84 -23.89 25.60 -30.88
C VAL A 84 -24.75 26.24 -31.97
N GLN A 85 -25.33 25.43 -32.85
CA GLN A 85 -26.28 25.88 -33.88
C GLN A 85 -27.72 25.56 -33.45
N LYS A 86 -28.62 26.54 -33.55
CA LYS A 86 -30.05 26.31 -33.33
C LYS A 86 -30.67 25.62 -34.56
N ILE A 87 -31.11 24.37 -34.41
CA ILE A 87 -31.79 23.62 -35.46
C ILE A 87 -33.29 23.95 -35.43
N LYS A 88 -33.90 24.25 -36.58
CA LYS A 88 -35.32 24.61 -36.68
C LYS A 88 -36.28 23.46 -36.27
N ASN A 89 -35.87 22.20 -36.46
CA ASN A 89 -36.69 21.00 -36.22
C ASN A 89 -36.25 20.21 -34.97
N ASP A 90 -36.26 20.87 -33.82
CA ASP A 90 -35.79 20.31 -32.55
C ASP A 90 -36.57 19.05 -32.10
N LYS A 91 -37.88 18.99 -32.41
CA LYS A 91 -38.75 17.83 -32.12
C LYS A 91 -38.32 16.57 -32.88
N ALA A 92 -37.87 16.70 -34.12
CA ALA A 92 -37.44 15.55 -34.93
C ALA A 92 -36.09 15.00 -34.44
N ILE A 93 -35.17 15.89 -34.07
CA ILE A 93 -33.88 15.51 -33.47
C ILE A 93 -34.08 14.78 -32.15
N ARG A 94 -34.97 15.25 -31.27
CA ARG A 94 -35.28 14.58 -30.00
C ARG A 94 -35.85 13.16 -30.16
N LYS A 95 -36.59 12.91 -31.26
CA LYS A 95 -37.14 11.58 -31.58
C LYS A 95 -36.09 10.59 -32.09
N LEU A 96 -34.93 11.05 -32.57
CA LEU A 96 -33.83 10.15 -32.94
C LEU A 96 -33.27 9.46 -31.69
N SER A 97 -32.97 8.17 -31.79
CA SER A 97 -32.22 7.45 -30.76
C SER A 97 -30.86 8.14 -30.50
N PRO A 98 -30.37 8.16 -29.24
CA PRO A 98 -29.06 8.70 -28.91
C PRO A 98 -27.92 8.16 -29.79
N LYS A 99 -28.01 6.89 -30.21
CA LYS A 99 -27.02 6.26 -31.11
C LYS A 99 -26.97 6.94 -32.48
N HIS A 100 -28.14 7.26 -33.05
CA HIS A 100 -28.25 7.93 -34.35
C HIS A 100 -27.85 9.41 -34.28
N ARG A 101 -28.20 10.11 -33.19
CA ARG A 101 -27.77 11.51 -32.97
C ARG A 101 -26.25 11.63 -32.89
N ARG A 102 -25.60 10.76 -32.10
CA ARG A 102 -24.12 10.72 -31.99
C ARG A 102 -23.45 10.39 -33.32
N LYS A 103 -24.01 9.46 -34.11
CA LYS A 103 -23.48 9.14 -35.45
C LYS A 103 -23.52 10.36 -36.39
N ALA A 104 -24.55 11.19 -36.28
CA ALA A 104 -24.70 12.43 -37.04
C ALA A 104 -23.96 13.64 -36.42
N ARG A 105 -23.18 13.45 -35.34
CA ARG A 105 -22.49 14.51 -34.58
C ARG A 105 -23.41 15.60 -34.02
N ILE A 106 -24.66 15.23 -33.73
CA ILE A 106 -25.63 16.11 -33.08
C ILE A 106 -25.62 15.78 -31.59
N TYR A 107 -25.21 16.75 -30.78
CA TYR A 107 -25.20 16.64 -29.32
C TYR A 107 -26.20 17.63 -28.73
N MET A 108 -27.05 17.15 -27.83
CA MET A 108 -27.96 18.03 -27.10
C MET A 108 -27.20 18.78 -26.01
N LEU A 109 -27.65 19.97 -25.62
CA LEU A 109 -27.02 20.80 -24.58
C LEU A 109 -26.77 20.06 -23.25
N HIS A 110 -27.64 19.14 -22.85
CA HIS A 110 -27.48 18.35 -21.63
C HIS A 110 -26.51 17.16 -21.77
N GLU A 111 -26.09 16.83 -23.00
CA GLU A 111 -25.13 15.77 -23.31
C GLU A 111 -23.68 16.30 -23.39
N LEU A 112 -23.47 17.62 -23.18
CA LEU A 112 -22.17 18.31 -23.23
C LEU A 112 -21.56 18.55 -21.84
#